data_AF-A0A2V9H9Y3-F1
#
_entry.id   AF-A0A2V9H9Y3-F1
#
_cell.length_a   1.000
_cell.length_b   1.000
_cell.length_c   1.000
_cell.angle_alpha   90.00
_cell.angle_beta   90.00
_cell.angle_gamma   90.00
#
_symmetry.space_group_name_H-M   'P 1'
#
loop_
_entity.id
_entity.type
_entity.pdbx_description
1 polymer ?
#
loop_
_entity_poly.entity_id
_entity_poly.type
_entity_poly.pdbx_seq_one_letter_code
_entity_poly.pdbx_strand_id
1 'polypeptide(L)'
;MAIPGSVQLPAEICIPSAVSSAPVTKLAPRHSALVRFTHWITTICFFALLLTGIEIVISHPRFYWGETGTVLTKPLFQLPIPSSRRLVPTGYGYVLPDQNGWSRALHFEAAWITVLTGLLYVVSGLLTGHFRKNLLPSNADFSWRALLTSFTKPLRFERPSVADASSYNVLQRLTYLFVIFVLFPLVIWSGLAMSLGFASAFPWSVTLLGGRQSAR
;
A
#
# COMPACT_ATOMS: atom_id res chain seq x y z
N MET A 1 -86.15 -3.31 41.90
CA MET A 1 -85.24 -4.26 41.24
C MET A 1 -84.20 -3.42 40.51
N ALA A 2 -82.95 -3.46 40.98
CA ALA A 2 -81.88 -2.52 40.64
C ALA A 2 -80.98 -3.04 39.48
N ILE A 3 -80.46 -2.07 38.71
CA ILE A 3 -79.63 -2.06 37.47
C ILE A 3 -78.23 -2.71 37.69
N PRO A 4 -77.56 -3.40 36.72
CA PRO A 4 -76.78 -2.80 35.61
C PRO A 4 -76.82 -3.58 34.27
N GLY A 5 -76.71 -2.97 33.09
CA GLY A 5 -75.79 -1.91 32.67
C GLY A 5 -74.69 -2.57 31.82
N SER A 6 -74.90 -2.64 30.50
CA SER A 6 -73.94 -3.22 29.56
C SER A 6 -72.64 -2.42 29.57
N VAL A 7 -71.55 -3.05 30.01
CA VAL A 7 -70.21 -2.47 29.95
C VAL A 7 -69.75 -2.48 28.50
N GLN A 8 -69.81 -1.32 27.82
CA GLN A 8 -69.04 -1.08 26.62
C GLN A 8 -67.56 -1.03 27.01
N LEU A 9 -66.77 -2.00 26.57
CA LEU A 9 -65.31 -1.93 26.65
C LEU A 9 -64.83 -0.76 25.77
N PRO A 10 -63.91 0.11 26.25
CA PRO A 10 -63.36 1.16 25.41
C PRO A 10 -62.58 0.52 24.26
N ALA A 11 -62.85 1.00 23.05
CA ALA A 11 -62.10 0.61 21.86
C ALA A 11 -60.60 0.75 22.13
N GLU A 12 -59.89 -0.36 21.99
CA GLU A 12 -58.43 -0.41 22.05
C GLU A 12 -57.91 0.55 20.97
N ILE A 13 -57.45 1.74 21.39
CA ILE A 13 -56.80 2.71 20.52
C ILE A 13 -55.46 2.07 20.15
N CYS A 14 -55.46 1.31 19.06
CA CYS A 14 -54.25 0.87 18.40
C CYS A 14 -53.57 2.15 17.87
N ILE A 15 -52.70 2.76 18.68
CA ILE A 15 -51.81 3.81 18.21
C ILE A 15 -50.87 3.09 17.25
N PRO A 16 -50.92 3.34 15.92
CA PRO A 16 -49.89 2.83 15.06
C PRO A 16 -48.59 3.47 15.54
N SER A 17 -47.69 2.68 16.11
CA SER A 17 -46.30 3.07 16.23
C SER A 17 -45.83 3.32 14.80
N ALA A 18 -45.86 4.58 14.38
CA ALA A 18 -45.26 5.00 13.14
C ALA A 18 -43.77 4.70 13.28
N VAL A 19 -43.37 3.52 12.82
CA VAL A 19 -41.97 3.19 12.59
C VAL A 19 -41.52 4.23 11.59
N SER A 20 -40.79 5.24 12.08
CA SER A 20 -40.24 6.30 11.24
C SER A 20 -39.42 5.63 10.16
N SER A 21 -39.97 5.58 8.95
CA SER A 21 -39.27 5.19 7.73
C SER A 21 -38.36 6.33 7.30
N ALA A 22 -37.52 6.81 8.24
CA ALA A 22 -36.45 7.73 7.91
C ALA A 22 -35.67 7.06 6.76
N PRO A 23 -35.56 7.72 5.59
CA PRO A 23 -34.90 7.11 4.45
C PRO A 23 -33.49 6.76 4.88
N VAL A 24 -33.13 5.48 4.75
CA VAL A 24 -31.76 5.00 4.96
C VAL A 24 -30.89 5.82 4.01
N THR A 25 -30.27 6.85 4.56
CA THR A 25 -29.47 7.77 3.77
C THR A 25 -28.26 6.96 3.34
N LYS A 26 -28.20 6.57 2.07
CA LYS A 26 -27.05 5.83 1.54
C LYS A 26 -25.81 6.67 1.86
N LEU A 27 -24.96 6.19 2.78
CA LEU A 27 -23.71 6.87 3.09
C LEU A 27 -22.94 7.04 1.79
N ALA A 28 -22.58 8.28 1.47
CA ALA A 28 -21.80 8.57 0.29
C ALA A 28 -20.49 7.74 0.33
N PRO A 29 -20.05 7.14 -0.79
CA PRO A 29 -18.85 6.32 -0.80
C PRO A 29 -17.62 7.15 -0.40
N ARG A 30 -16.91 6.70 0.65
CA ARG A 30 -15.71 7.36 1.22
C ARG A 30 -14.60 7.63 0.19
N HIS A 31 -14.45 6.75 -0.79
CA HIS A 31 -13.42 6.82 -1.82
C HIS A 31 -14.09 6.76 -3.18
N SER A 32 -13.62 7.61 -4.10
CA SER A 32 -14.08 7.59 -5.49
C SER A 32 -13.78 6.22 -6.13
N ALA A 33 -14.58 5.85 -7.13
CA ALA A 33 -14.38 4.60 -7.87
C ALA A 33 -12.95 4.51 -8.44
N LEU A 34 -12.39 5.63 -8.94
CA LEU A 34 -11.04 5.69 -9.47
C LEU A 34 -9.96 5.42 -8.39
N VAL A 35 -10.11 5.98 -7.19
CA VAL A 35 -9.18 5.70 -6.08
C VAL A 35 -9.23 4.21 -5.71
N ARG A 36 -10.43 3.61 -5.66
CA ARG A 36 -10.57 2.18 -5.36
C ARG A 36 -9.97 1.29 -6.45
N PHE A 37 -10.23 1.63 -7.71
CA PHE A 37 -9.73 0.91 -8.87
C PHE A 37 -8.20 0.90 -8.93
N THR A 38 -7.59 2.08 -8.86
CA THR A 38 -6.13 2.23 -8.85
C THR A 38 -5.51 1.54 -7.64
N HIS A 39 -6.15 1.61 -6.47
CA HIS A 39 -5.70 0.90 -5.27
C HIS A 39 -5.69 -0.61 -5.47
N TRP A 40 -6.78 -1.23 -5.93
CA TRP A 40 -6.84 -2.69 -6.08
C TRP A 40 -5.87 -3.23 -7.13
N ILE A 41 -5.70 -2.51 -8.25
CA ILE A 41 -4.65 -2.87 -9.22
C ILE A 41 -3.28 -2.81 -8.57
N THR A 42 -2.97 -1.70 -7.88
CA THR A 42 -1.68 -1.52 -7.19
C THR A 42 -1.46 -2.62 -6.15
N THR A 43 -2.49 -3.03 -5.41
CA THR A 43 -2.41 -4.11 -4.42
C THR A 43 -2.06 -5.45 -5.07
N ILE A 44 -2.72 -5.80 -6.17
CA ILE A 44 -2.41 -7.05 -6.89
C ILE A 44 -0.98 -7.00 -7.44
N CYS A 45 -0.60 -5.89 -8.09
CA CYS A 45 0.75 -5.70 -8.60
C CYS A 45 1.80 -5.71 -7.49
N PHE A 46 1.50 -5.15 -6.31
CA PHE A 46 2.40 -5.18 -5.16
C PHE A 46 2.73 -6.62 -4.75
N PHE A 47 1.72 -7.50 -4.65
CA PHE A 47 1.97 -8.91 -4.32
C PHE A 47 2.77 -9.61 -5.43
N ALA A 48 2.45 -9.35 -6.70
CA ALA A 48 3.24 -9.88 -7.82
C ALA A 48 4.70 -9.42 -7.76
N LEU A 49 4.95 -8.12 -7.56
CA LEU A 49 6.29 -7.54 -7.44
C LEU A 49 7.05 -8.07 -6.22
N LEU A 50 6.37 -8.23 -5.09
CA LEU A 50 6.97 -8.75 -3.87
C LEU A 50 7.41 -10.20 -4.04
N LEU A 51 6.51 -11.08 -4.50
CA LEU A 51 6.81 -12.50 -4.70
C LEU A 51 7.90 -12.70 -5.74
N THR A 52 7.79 -12.02 -6.88
CA THR A 52 8.80 -12.13 -7.94
C THR A 52 10.13 -11.47 -7.55
N GLY A 53 10.11 -10.37 -6.79
CA GLY A 53 11.31 -9.73 -6.26
C GLY A 53 12.08 -10.64 -5.31
N ILE A 54 11.37 -11.39 -4.45
CA ILE A 54 11.98 -12.41 -3.58
C ILE A 54 12.68 -13.49 -4.41
N GLU A 55 12.04 -14.02 -5.46
CA GLU A 55 12.66 -15.02 -6.36
C GLU A 55 13.91 -14.48 -7.08
N ILE A 56 13.89 -13.21 -7.49
CA ILE A 56 15.05 -12.52 -8.09
C ILE A 56 16.19 -12.39 -7.05
N VAL A 57 15.87 -12.07 -5.80
CA VAL A 57 16.87 -12.01 -4.71
C VAL A 57 17.43 -13.40 -4.40
N ILE A 58 16.60 -14.43 -4.32
CA ILE A 58 17.02 -15.83 -4.10
C ILE A 58 17.98 -16.32 -5.20
N SER A 59 17.85 -15.81 -6.41
CA SER A 59 18.79 -16.14 -7.49
C SER A 59 20.22 -15.68 -7.22
N HIS A 60 20.39 -14.58 -6.51
CA HIS A 60 21.71 -14.06 -6.12
C HIS A 60 21.61 -13.31 -4.78
N PRO A 61 21.53 -14.01 -3.64
CA PRO A 61 21.24 -13.44 -2.31
C PRO A 61 22.44 -12.72 -1.69
N ARG A 62 23.26 -12.08 -2.53
CA ARG A 62 24.44 -11.30 -2.20
C ARG A 62 24.21 -9.88 -2.71
N PHE A 63 24.47 -8.90 -1.86
CA PHE A 63 24.29 -7.47 -2.14
C PHE A 63 25.65 -6.80 -2.15
N TYR A 64 25.87 -5.95 -3.15
CA TYR A 64 27.12 -5.25 -3.36
C TYR A 64 26.86 -3.75 -3.35
N TRP A 65 27.92 -3.00 -3.11
CA TRP A 65 27.89 -1.55 -3.21
C TRP A 65 28.75 -1.10 -4.38
N GLY A 66 28.30 -0.10 -5.14
CA GLY A 66 29.02 0.44 -6.29
C GLY A 66 28.43 0.01 -7.63
N GLU A 67 29.26 0.05 -8.67
CA GLU A 67 28.84 -0.22 -10.04
C GLU A 67 28.79 -1.72 -10.37
N THR A 68 29.75 -2.49 -9.89
CA THR A 68 29.92 -3.90 -10.25
C THR A 68 29.83 -4.81 -9.03
N GLY A 69 29.32 -6.03 -9.23
CA GLY A 69 29.16 -7.04 -8.19
C GLY A 69 29.08 -8.42 -8.81
N THR A 70 30.01 -9.30 -8.44
CA THR A 70 30.10 -10.67 -8.96
C THR A 70 30.37 -11.66 -7.83
N VAL A 71 30.33 -12.96 -8.14
CA VAL A 71 30.67 -14.00 -7.15
C VAL A 71 32.11 -13.90 -6.63
N LEU A 72 33.00 -13.23 -7.38
CA LEU A 72 34.40 -13.01 -7.03
C LEU A 72 34.63 -11.75 -6.18
N THR A 73 33.64 -10.84 -6.09
CA THR A 73 33.76 -9.62 -5.28
C THR A 73 33.23 -9.85 -3.87
N LYS A 74 33.83 -9.15 -2.90
CA LYS A 74 33.34 -9.14 -1.52
C LYS A 74 31.96 -8.45 -1.48
N PRO A 75 30.89 -9.12 -1.04
CA PRO A 75 29.59 -8.50 -0.88
C PRO A 75 29.61 -7.54 0.32
N LEU A 76 28.75 -6.52 0.28
CA LEU A 76 28.47 -5.67 1.44
C LEU A 76 27.80 -6.50 2.54
N PHE A 77 26.79 -7.27 2.17
CA PHE A 77 26.16 -8.29 3.00
C PHE A 77 25.53 -9.40 2.14
N GLN A 78 25.22 -10.53 2.75
CA GLN A 78 24.56 -11.67 2.11
C GLN A 78 23.46 -12.22 3.01
N LEU A 79 22.36 -12.67 2.42
CA LEU A 79 21.30 -13.33 3.16
C LEU A 79 21.69 -14.81 3.40
N PRO A 80 21.53 -15.34 4.61
CA PRO A 80 21.81 -16.74 4.92
C PRO A 80 20.69 -17.64 4.40
N ILE A 81 20.58 -17.73 3.07
CA ILE A 81 19.62 -18.58 2.35
C ILE A 81 20.33 -19.27 1.17
N PRO A 82 19.90 -20.48 0.78
CA PRO A 82 20.40 -21.12 -0.44
C PRO A 82 20.01 -20.32 -1.68
N SER A 83 20.83 -20.41 -2.74
CA SER A 83 20.57 -19.73 -4.01
C SER A 83 19.90 -20.67 -5.01
N SER A 84 19.18 -20.11 -5.98
CA SER A 84 18.74 -20.86 -7.17
C SER A 84 19.83 -21.00 -8.24
N ARG A 85 20.98 -20.34 -8.04
CA ARG A 85 22.15 -20.37 -8.91
C ARG A 85 23.29 -21.16 -8.27
N ARG A 86 23.71 -22.26 -8.93
CA ARG A 86 24.79 -23.16 -8.48
C ARG A 86 26.14 -22.45 -8.25
N LEU A 87 26.45 -21.42 -9.02
CA LEU A 87 27.74 -20.71 -8.94
C LEU A 87 27.80 -19.70 -7.79
N VAL A 88 26.69 -19.42 -7.12
CA VAL A 88 26.65 -18.45 -6.02
C VAL A 88 27.10 -19.14 -4.74
N PRO A 89 28.20 -18.69 -4.09
CA PRO A 89 28.66 -19.31 -2.86
C PRO A 89 27.74 -18.87 -1.72
N THR A 90 26.89 -19.80 -1.26
CA THR A 90 25.97 -19.57 -0.13
C THR A 90 26.34 -20.40 1.11
N GLY A 91 27.21 -21.40 0.97
CA GLY A 91 27.59 -22.32 2.06
C GLY A 91 26.62 -23.47 2.28
N TYR A 92 25.51 -23.54 1.53
CA TYR A 92 24.57 -24.66 1.57
C TYR A 92 24.98 -25.78 0.62
N GLY A 93 24.77 -27.02 1.02
CA GLY A 93 25.07 -28.22 0.21
C GLY A 93 24.06 -28.51 -0.92
N TYR A 94 23.14 -27.59 -1.21
CA TYR A 94 22.09 -27.76 -2.22
C TYR A 94 21.73 -26.42 -2.89
N VAL A 95 21.05 -26.51 -4.04
CA VAL A 95 20.63 -25.36 -4.86
C VAL A 95 19.10 -25.40 -4.98
N LEU A 96 18.45 -24.26 -4.81
CA LEU A 96 17.00 -24.14 -4.99
C LEU A 96 16.60 -24.26 -6.47
N PRO A 97 15.34 -24.63 -6.78
CA PRO A 97 14.83 -24.59 -8.15
C PRO A 97 14.96 -23.19 -8.77
N ASP A 98 15.37 -23.11 -10.03
CA ASP A 98 15.47 -21.83 -10.75
C ASP A 98 14.10 -21.36 -11.23
N GLN A 99 13.57 -20.33 -10.58
CA GLN A 99 12.31 -19.65 -10.91
C GLN A 99 12.54 -18.29 -11.58
N ASN A 100 13.77 -17.97 -11.99
CA ASN A 100 14.14 -16.61 -12.43
C ASN A 100 13.49 -16.19 -13.76
N GLY A 101 13.12 -17.15 -14.62
CA GLY A 101 12.54 -16.86 -15.94
C GLY A 101 11.18 -16.16 -15.86
N TRP A 102 10.19 -16.85 -15.31
CA TRP A 102 8.84 -16.29 -15.17
C TRP A 102 8.79 -15.15 -14.17
N SER A 103 9.58 -15.20 -13.09
CA SER A 103 9.58 -14.15 -12.06
C SER A 103 10.05 -12.82 -12.65
N ARG A 104 11.14 -12.79 -13.43
CA ARG A 104 11.60 -11.55 -14.08
C ARG A 104 10.60 -11.00 -15.10
N ALA A 105 9.97 -11.87 -15.90
CA ALA A 105 8.97 -11.45 -16.87
C ALA A 105 7.76 -10.81 -16.17
N LEU A 106 7.18 -11.50 -15.18
CA LEU A 106 6.05 -11.01 -14.41
C LEU A 106 6.40 -9.76 -13.58
N HIS A 107 7.62 -9.68 -13.03
CA HIS A 107 8.08 -8.51 -12.28
C HIS A 107 8.09 -7.26 -13.17
N PHE A 108 8.64 -7.37 -14.38
CA PHE A 108 8.71 -6.25 -15.31
C PHE A 108 7.32 -5.80 -15.79
N GLU A 109 6.44 -6.75 -16.10
CA GLU A 109 5.05 -6.46 -16.48
C GLU A 109 4.28 -5.78 -15.35
N ALA A 110 4.33 -6.36 -14.13
CA ALA A 110 3.69 -5.78 -12.95
C ALA A 110 4.26 -4.40 -12.59
N ALA A 111 5.56 -4.17 -12.81
CA ALA A 111 6.20 -2.87 -12.60
C ALA A 111 5.61 -1.81 -13.53
N TRP A 112 5.46 -2.10 -14.83
CA TRP A 112 4.85 -1.15 -15.77
C TRP A 112 3.37 -0.87 -15.46
N ILE A 113 2.59 -1.89 -15.13
CA ILE A 113 1.20 -1.70 -14.70
C ILE A 113 1.15 -0.80 -13.46
N THR A 114 2.05 -1.01 -12.49
CA THR A 114 2.16 -0.18 -11.29
C THR A 114 2.52 1.27 -11.62
N VAL A 115 3.49 1.50 -12.51
CA VAL A 115 3.91 2.84 -12.94
C VAL A 115 2.75 3.59 -13.62
N LEU A 116 2.07 2.94 -14.57
CA LEU A 116 0.95 3.55 -15.30
C LEU A 116 -0.26 3.81 -14.39
N THR A 117 -0.57 2.86 -13.50
CA THR A 117 -1.66 3.01 -12.52
C THR A 117 -1.34 4.12 -11.51
N GLY A 118 -0.10 4.17 -11.02
CA GLY A 118 0.38 5.21 -10.12
C GLY A 118 0.34 6.59 -10.76
N LEU A 119 0.75 6.70 -12.03
CA LEU A 119 0.67 7.96 -12.79
C LEU A 119 -0.79 8.42 -12.93
N LEU A 120 -1.71 7.53 -13.29
CA LEU A 120 -3.14 7.82 -13.34
C LEU A 120 -3.67 8.33 -11.99
N TYR A 121 -3.31 7.63 -10.90
CA TYR A 121 -3.71 8.03 -9.55
C TYR A 121 -3.15 9.40 -9.14
N VAL A 122 -1.87 9.67 -9.40
CA VAL A 122 -1.23 10.94 -9.05
C VAL A 122 -1.80 12.09 -9.88
N VAL A 123 -1.90 11.94 -11.21
CA VAL A 123 -2.43 12.99 -12.09
C VAL A 123 -3.89 13.31 -11.72
N SER A 124 -4.75 12.30 -11.61
CA SER A 124 -6.15 12.52 -11.21
C SER A 124 -6.27 13.09 -9.80
N GLY A 125 -5.41 12.67 -8.86
CA GLY A 125 -5.38 13.16 -7.50
C GLY A 125 -4.95 14.63 -7.41
N LEU A 126 -4.03 15.06 -8.27
CA LEU A 126 -3.63 16.47 -8.39
C LEU A 126 -4.76 17.30 -9.01
N LEU A 127 -5.33 16.86 -10.14
CA LEU A 127 -6.39 17.58 -10.86
C LEU A 127 -7.66 17.77 -10.02
N THR A 128 -8.02 16.77 -9.21
CA THR A 128 -9.20 16.83 -8.33
C THR A 128 -8.91 17.49 -6.97
N GLY A 129 -7.65 17.77 -6.67
CA GLY A 129 -7.18 18.21 -5.36
C GLY A 129 -7.35 17.17 -4.25
N HIS A 130 -7.43 15.87 -4.60
CA HIS A 130 -7.60 14.76 -3.67
C HIS A 130 -6.57 14.78 -2.54
N PHE A 131 -5.29 14.97 -2.86
CA PHE A 131 -4.20 14.97 -1.88
C PHE A 131 -4.34 16.11 -0.87
N ARG A 132 -4.63 17.33 -1.36
CA ARG A 132 -4.82 18.50 -0.51
C ARG A 132 -6.07 18.39 0.37
N LYS A 133 -7.17 17.88 -0.17
CA LYS A 133 -8.46 17.79 0.53
C LYS A 133 -8.50 16.66 1.56
N ASN A 134 -7.82 15.54 1.29
CA ASN A 134 -8.00 14.31 2.07
C ASN A 134 -6.74 13.80 2.78
N LEU A 135 -5.53 14.12 2.27
CA LEU A 135 -4.28 13.54 2.79
C LEU A 135 -3.37 14.55 3.50
N LEU A 136 -3.41 15.85 3.19
CA LEU A 136 -2.59 16.82 3.92
C LEU A 136 -3.11 17.00 5.35
N PRO A 137 -2.28 16.77 6.40
CA PRO A 137 -2.63 17.12 7.77
C PRO A 137 -2.72 18.65 7.94
N SER A 138 -3.57 19.10 8.86
CA SER A 138 -3.60 20.50 9.28
C SER A 138 -2.42 20.81 10.22
N ASN A 139 -2.07 22.09 10.39
CA ASN A 139 -0.99 22.47 11.31
C ASN A 139 -1.27 22.04 12.78
N ALA A 140 -2.54 21.96 13.17
CA ALA A 140 -2.95 21.53 14.51
C ALA A 140 -2.68 20.03 14.75
N ASP A 141 -2.60 19.23 13.69
CA ASP A 141 -2.37 17.79 13.75
C ASP A 141 -0.93 17.41 14.12
N PHE A 142 0.00 18.36 14.05
CA PHE A 142 1.42 18.14 14.38
C PHE A 142 1.75 18.29 15.86
N SER A 143 0.75 18.48 16.73
CA SER A 143 1.03 18.49 18.17
C SER A 143 1.59 17.13 18.63
N TRP A 144 2.62 17.15 19.48
CA TRP A 144 3.27 15.94 20.00
C TRP A 144 2.25 14.97 20.63
N ARG A 145 1.24 15.50 21.31
CA ARG A 145 0.13 14.73 21.89
C ARG A 145 -0.72 14.03 20.82
N ALA A 146 -1.02 14.67 19.69
CA ALA A 146 -1.78 14.09 18.58
C ALA A 146 -1.00 12.97 17.87
N LEU A 147 0.32 13.12 17.73
CA LEU A 147 1.19 12.07 17.20
C LEU A 147 1.25 10.85 18.13
N LEU A 148 1.48 11.08 19.43
CA LEU A 148 1.49 9.99 20.41
C LEU A 148 0.15 9.26 20.48
N THR A 149 -0.98 9.98 20.50
CA THR A 149 -2.31 9.35 20.51
C THR A 149 -2.59 8.58 19.23
N SER A 150 -2.17 9.08 18.07
CA SER A 150 -2.29 8.34 16.80
C SER A 150 -1.52 7.03 16.80
N PHE A 151 -0.41 6.95 17.54
CA PHE A 151 0.40 5.74 17.68
C PHE A 151 -0.15 4.78 18.74
N THR A 152 -0.59 5.29 19.90
CA THR A 152 -1.02 4.45 21.02
C THR A 152 -2.47 3.97 20.91
N LYS A 153 -3.35 4.73 20.26
CA LYS A 153 -4.79 4.39 20.16
C LYS A 153 -5.03 3.04 19.45
N PRO A 154 -4.37 2.72 18.32
CA PRO A 154 -4.49 1.40 17.69
C PRO A 154 -4.04 0.24 18.59
N LEU A 155 -3.05 0.45 19.47
CA LEU A 155 -2.52 -0.58 20.38
C LEU A 155 -3.52 -0.96 21.48
N ARG A 156 -4.58 -0.16 21.69
CA ARG A 156 -5.62 -0.44 22.68
C ARG A 156 -6.71 -1.38 22.16
N PHE A 157 -6.68 -1.74 20.87
CA PHE A 157 -7.70 -2.58 20.21
C PHE A 157 -9.15 -2.10 20.41
N GLU A 158 -9.34 -0.82 20.72
CA GLU A 158 -10.66 -0.20 20.87
C GLU A 158 -11.35 -0.11 19.51
N ARG A 159 -12.67 -0.36 19.48
CA ARG A 159 -13.45 -0.20 18.24
C ARG A 159 -13.42 1.28 17.81
N PRO A 160 -13.08 1.58 16.54
CA PRO A 160 -13.11 2.94 16.04
C PRO A 160 -14.50 3.54 16.18
N SER A 161 -14.58 4.80 16.62
CA SER A 161 -15.84 5.53 16.56
C SER A 161 -16.27 5.73 15.10
N VAL A 162 -17.55 6.04 14.86
CA VAL A 162 -18.06 6.32 13.51
C VAL A 162 -17.31 7.51 12.86
N ALA A 163 -16.87 8.48 13.66
CA ALA A 163 -16.05 9.61 13.20
C ALA A 163 -14.59 9.21 12.86
N ASP A 164 -14.01 8.27 13.61
CA ASP A 164 -12.70 7.72 13.28
C ASP A 164 -12.75 6.87 11.99
N ALA A 165 -13.85 6.14 11.80
CA ALA A 165 -14.05 5.28 10.63
C ALA A 165 -14.24 6.06 9.32
N SER A 166 -14.58 7.36 9.40
CA SER A 166 -14.83 8.24 8.23
C SER A 166 -13.65 9.14 7.87
N SER A 167 -12.62 9.23 8.72
CA SER A 167 -11.42 10.05 8.49
C SER A 167 -10.13 9.23 8.48
N TYR A 168 -9.01 9.85 8.12
CA TYR A 168 -7.67 9.29 8.30
C TYR A 168 -7.00 10.00 9.47
N ASN A 169 -6.33 9.25 10.33
CA ASN A 169 -5.50 9.83 11.38
C ASN A 169 -4.20 10.44 10.80
N VAL A 170 -3.48 11.20 11.62
CA VAL A 170 -2.28 11.93 11.20
C VAL A 170 -1.19 10.98 10.71
N LEU A 171 -0.96 9.88 11.43
CA LEU A 171 0.05 8.89 11.07
C LEU A 171 -0.25 8.26 9.70
N GLN A 172 -1.50 7.83 9.46
CA GLN A 172 -1.94 7.29 8.18
C GLN A 172 -1.71 8.27 7.03
N ARG A 173 -2.09 9.54 7.22
CA ARG A 173 -1.89 10.59 6.21
C ARG A 173 -0.42 10.77 5.87
N LEU A 174 0.43 10.88 6.88
CA LEU A 174 1.89 10.99 6.69
C LEU A 174 2.47 9.75 6.02
N THR A 175 2.04 8.55 6.42
CA THR A 175 2.43 7.30 5.78
C THR A 175 2.02 7.28 4.31
N TYR A 176 0.80 7.69 3.96
CA TYR A 176 0.37 7.74 2.56
C TYR A 176 1.20 8.72 1.75
N LEU A 177 1.43 9.93 2.27
CA LEU A 177 2.27 10.92 1.57
C LEU A 177 3.69 10.41 1.37
N PHE A 178 4.30 9.81 2.39
CA PHE A 178 5.63 9.21 2.30
C PHE A 178 5.66 8.07 1.27
N VAL A 179 4.69 7.15 1.31
CA VAL A 179 4.64 6.02 0.39
C VAL A 179 4.46 6.51 -1.05
N ILE A 180 3.49 7.40 -1.29
CA ILE A 180 3.12 7.87 -2.64
C ILE A 180 4.22 8.74 -3.25
N PHE A 181 4.80 9.67 -2.49
CA PHE A 181 5.69 10.70 -3.04
C PHE A 181 7.17 10.48 -2.75
N VAL A 182 7.54 9.49 -1.94
CA VAL A 182 8.93 9.16 -1.65
C VAL A 182 9.24 7.71 -2.00
N LEU A 183 8.56 6.76 -1.36
CA LEU A 183 8.91 5.34 -1.50
C LEU A 183 8.65 4.79 -2.91
N PHE A 184 7.46 5.01 -3.48
CA PHE A 184 7.14 4.55 -4.83
C PHE A 184 8.06 5.18 -5.89
N PRO A 185 8.28 6.50 -5.92
CA PRO A 185 9.24 7.12 -6.82
C PRO A 185 10.65 6.55 -6.68
N LEU A 186 11.11 6.29 -5.45
CA LEU A 186 12.42 5.70 -5.20
C LEU A 186 12.54 4.28 -5.79
N VAL A 187 11.54 3.42 -5.59
CA VAL A 187 11.51 2.05 -6.14
C VAL A 187 11.46 2.07 -7.67
N ILE A 188 10.68 2.99 -8.26
CA ILE A 188 10.63 3.15 -9.72
C ILE A 188 12.00 3.58 -10.25
N TRP A 189 12.62 4.57 -9.61
CA TRP A 189 13.93 5.06 -10.01
C TRP A 189 15.00 3.97 -9.88
N SER A 190 15.06 3.25 -8.76
CA SER A 190 16.04 2.18 -8.57
C SER A 190 15.85 1.03 -9.57
N GLY A 191 14.60 0.63 -9.85
CA GLY A 191 14.28 -0.34 -10.90
C GLY A 191 14.67 0.11 -12.31
N LEU A 192 14.45 1.38 -12.65
CA LEU A 192 14.89 1.96 -13.93
C LEU A 192 16.42 2.00 -14.03
N ALA A 193 17.14 2.32 -12.96
CA ALA A 193 18.60 2.30 -12.91
C ALA A 193 19.16 0.87 -13.11
N MET A 194 18.40 -0.16 -12.74
CA MET A 194 18.78 -1.55 -13.04
C MET A 194 18.55 -1.96 -14.51
N SER A 195 17.69 -1.26 -15.27
CA SER A 195 17.42 -1.57 -16.68
C SER A 195 18.58 -1.18 -17.59
N LEU A 196 19.09 -2.11 -18.41
CA LEU A 196 20.19 -1.83 -19.35
C LEU A 196 19.83 -0.73 -20.35
N GLY A 197 18.64 -0.78 -20.93
CA GLY A 197 18.21 0.19 -21.95
C GLY A 197 17.96 1.58 -21.37
N PHE A 198 17.47 1.67 -20.13
CA PHE A 198 17.29 2.96 -19.48
C PHE A 198 18.62 3.54 -19.01
N ALA A 199 19.47 2.73 -18.37
CA ALA A 199 20.79 3.15 -17.91
C ALA A 199 21.71 3.58 -19.06
N SER A 200 21.60 2.98 -20.25
CA SER A 200 22.37 3.40 -21.42
C SER A 200 21.93 4.76 -21.96
N ALA A 201 20.62 5.05 -21.94
CA ALA A 201 20.07 6.33 -22.37
C ALA A 201 20.24 7.44 -21.31
N PHE A 202 20.15 7.08 -20.03
CA PHE A 202 20.19 8.00 -18.88
C PHE A 202 21.20 7.53 -17.82
N PRO A 203 22.51 7.60 -18.08
CA PRO A 203 23.54 7.10 -17.15
C PRO A 203 23.49 7.75 -15.76
N TRP A 204 23.06 9.01 -15.70
CA TRP A 204 22.92 9.76 -14.45
C TRP A 204 22.00 9.07 -13.43
N SER A 205 21.02 8.29 -13.92
CA SER A 205 20.08 7.56 -13.06
C SER A 205 20.78 6.52 -12.19
N VAL A 206 21.91 5.97 -12.66
CA VAL A 206 22.74 5.01 -11.94
C VAL A 206 23.80 5.72 -11.08
N THR A 207 24.46 6.74 -11.63
CA THR A 207 25.56 7.43 -10.91
C THR A 207 25.07 8.12 -9.64
N LEU A 208 23.85 8.68 -9.65
CA LEU A 208 23.24 9.30 -8.48
C LEU A 208 22.93 8.31 -7.35
N LEU A 209 22.75 7.02 -7.66
CA LEU A 209 22.60 5.96 -6.66
C LEU A 209 23.95 5.39 -6.19
N GLY A 210 25.07 5.90 -6.70
CA GLY A 210 26.41 5.40 -6.39
C GLY A 210 26.76 4.12 -7.13
N GLY A 211 26.02 3.76 -8.19
CA GLY A 211 26.30 2.65 -9.08
C GLY A 211 25.18 1.62 -9.17
N ARG A 212 25.27 0.74 -10.17
CA ARG A 212 24.21 -0.23 -10.51
C ARG A 212 23.91 -1.25 -9.42
N GLN A 213 24.93 -1.71 -8.68
CA GLN A 213 24.68 -2.62 -7.56
C GLN A 213 24.06 -1.89 -6.37
N SER A 214 24.41 -0.63 -6.14
CA SER A 214 23.77 0.20 -5.11
C SER A 214 22.28 0.46 -5.40
N ALA A 215 21.86 0.41 -6.67
CA ALA A 215 20.47 0.55 -7.08
C ALA A 215 19.61 -0.70 -6.83
N ARG A 216 20.21 -1.85 -6.52
CA ARG A 216 19.53 -3.13 -6.31
C ARG A 216 19.18 -3.36 -4.86
#